data_AF-A0A4R9VJV9-F1
#
_entry.id   AF-A0A4R9VJV9-F1
#
_cell.length_a   1.000
_cell.length_b   1.000
_cell.length_c   1.000
_cell.angle_alpha   90.00
_cell.angle_beta   90.00
_cell.angle_gamma   90.00
#
_symmetry.space_group_name_H-M   'P 1'
#
loop_
_entity.id
_entity.type
_entity.pdbx_description
1 polymer ?
#
loop_
_entity_poly.entity_id
_entity_poly.type
_entity_poly.pdbx_seq_one_letter_code
_entity_poly.pdbx_strand_id
1 'polypeptide(L)'
;RVQHVVRDEVAAALERYRAIGAGAVVLNVKTGEVVAMASVPDFDPNNPYNAQDKDRLNRMSAGLYEMGSTFKSFTSAMALDSGKATMSSRFDASHPIRVGHQAIHDFHGKNRVLSLPEVF
;
A
#
# COMPACT_ATOMS: atom_id res chain seq x y z
N ARG A 1 -3.79 -20.47 -12.76
CA ARG A 1 -3.38 -19.49 -13.79
C ARG A 1 -3.10 -18.12 -13.16
N VAL A 2 -4.05 -17.48 -12.47
CA VAL A 2 -3.81 -16.16 -11.82
C VAL A 2 -2.69 -16.18 -10.79
N GLN A 3 -2.69 -17.14 -9.85
CA GLN A 3 -1.64 -17.29 -8.85
C GLN A 3 -0.22 -17.37 -9.44
N HIS A 4 -0.06 -18.12 -10.53
CA HIS A 4 1.25 -18.30 -11.17
C HIS A 4 1.74 -16.98 -11.79
N VAL A 5 0.88 -16.29 -12.53
CA VAL A 5 1.21 -14.98 -13.11
C VAL A 5 1.57 -13.97 -12.02
N VAL A 6 0.78 -13.89 -10.95
CA VAL A 6 1.06 -12.97 -9.83
C VAL A 6 2.41 -13.26 -9.19
N ARG A 7 2.74 -14.54 -8.95
CA ARG A 7 4.04 -14.93 -8.40
C ARG A 7 5.19 -14.51 -9.32
N ASP A 8 5.09 -14.79 -10.61
CA ASP A 8 6.16 -14.53 -11.58
C ASP A 8 6.42 -13.02 -11.71
N GLU A 9 5.36 -12.19 -11.78
CA GLU A 9 5.49 -10.73 -11.83
C GLU A 9 6.07 -10.15 -10.53
N VAL A 10 5.66 -10.70 -9.37
CA VAL A 10 6.19 -10.27 -8.07
C VAL A 10 7.67 -10.64 -7.93
N ALA A 11 8.08 -11.82 -8.39
CA ALA A 11 9.48 -12.24 -8.43
C ALA A 11 10.30 -11.35 -9.37
N ALA A 12 9.80 -11.09 -10.58
CA ALA A 12 10.45 -10.20 -11.54
C ALA A 12 10.58 -8.76 -10.98
N ALA A 13 9.58 -8.28 -10.24
CA ALA A 13 9.64 -6.97 -9.59
C ALA A 13 10.69 -6.92 -8.48
N LEU A 14 10.81 -7.97 -7.67
CA LEU A 14 11.86 -8.09 -6.64
C LEU A 14 13.24 -7.90 -7.27
N GLU A 15 13.53 -8.63 -8.36
CA GLU A 15 14.81 -8.54 -9.07
C GLU A 15 15.02 -7.17 -9.72
N ARG A 16 14.01 -6.68 -10.45
CA ARG A 16 14.06 -5.40 -11.19
C ARG A 16 14.35 -4.22 -10.26
N TYR A 17 13.66 -4.16 -9.12
CA TYR A 17 13.78 -3.06 -8.17
C TYR A 17 14.83 -3.32 -7.08
N ARG A 18 15.47 -4.50 -7.09
CA ARG A 18 16.45 -4.93 -6.08
C ARG A 18 15.90 -4.78 -4.66
N ALA A 19 14.63 -5.13 -4.48
CA ALA A 19 13.95 -5.04 -3.20
C ALA A 19 14.37 -6.20 -2.27
N ILE A 20 14.22 -5.99 -0.96
CA ILE A 20 14.47 -7.05 0.05
C ILE A 20 13.32 -8.06 0.15
N GLY A 21 12.14 -7.70 -0.37
CA GLY A 21 10.94 -8.51 -0.40
C GLY A 21 9.87 -7.83 -1.25
N ALA A 22 8.95 -8.62 -1.79
CA ALA A 22 7.82 -8.13 -2.58
C ALA A 22 6.60 -9.02 -2.38
N GLY A 23 5.41 -8.50 -2.66
CA GLY A 23 4.19 -9.27 -2.51
C GLY A 23 3.00 -8.63 -3.20
N ALA A 24 1.99 -9.43 -3.47
CA ALA A 24 0.74 -9.00 -4.07
C ALA A 24 -0.43 -9.89 -3.65
N VAL A 25 -1.61 -9.29 -3.57
CA VAL A 25 -2.88 -9.98 -3.34
C VAL A 25 -3.88 -9.53 -4.39
N VAL A 26 -4.60 -10.48 -4.98
CA VAL A 26 -5.72 -10.23 -5.90
C VAL A 26 -6.99 -10.71 -5.22
N LEU A 27 -7.93 -9.79 -5.01
CA LEU A 27 -9.21 -10.07 -4.37
C LEU A 27 -10.35 -9.97 -5.38
N ASN A 28 -11.34 -10.85 -5.23
CA ASN A 28 -12.66 -10.61 -5.79
C ASN A 28 -13.38 -9.58 -4.90
N VAL A 29 -13.58 -8.36 -5.41
CA VAL A 29 -14.16 -7.25 -4.65
C VAL A 29 -15.59 -7.48 -4.17
N LYS A 30 -16.34 -8.39 -4.80
CA LYS A 30 -17.74 -8.68 -4.44
C LYS A 30 -17.85 -9.74 -3.34
N THR A 31 -16.94 -10.71 -3.33
CA THR A 31 -17.00 -11.87 -2.43
C THR A 31 -15.96 -11.84 -1.32
N GLY A 32 -14.90 -11.04 -1.49
CA GLY A 32 -13.73 -11.02 -0.61
C GLY A 32 -12.77 -12.20 -0.83
N GLU A 33 -13.04 -13.08 -1.81
CA GLU A 33 -12.19 -14.23 -2.08
C GLU A 33 -10.79 -13.82 -2.53
N VAL A 34 -9.78 -14.48 -1.98
CA VAL A 34 -8.39 -14.37 -2.42
C VAL A 34 -8.22 -15.20 -3.69
N VAL A 35 -8.17 -14.53 -4.83
CA VAL A 35 -7.94 -15.16 -6.15
C VAL A 35 -6.47 -15.57 -6.31
N ALA A 36 -5.58 -14.75 -5.75
CA ALA A 36 -4.15 -15.02 -5.70
C ALA A 36 -3.49 -14.24 -4.55
N MET A 37 -2.42 -14.80 -4.00
CA MET A 37 -1.57 -14.17 -2.99
C MET A 37 -0.14 -14.69 -3.16
N ALA A 38 0.80 -13.79 -3.41
CA ALA A 38 2.22 -14.12 -3.50
C ALA A 38 3.03 -13.22 -2.57
N SER A 39 4.07 -13.79 -1.99
CA SER A 39 5.07 -13.11 -1.18
C SER A 39 6.42 -13.71 -1.57
N VAL A 40 7.40 -12.87 -1.89
CA VAL A 40 8.76 -13.30 -2.20
C VAL A 40 9.76 -12.54 -1.31
N PRO A 41 10.90 -13.15 -0.91
CA PRO A 41 11.32 -14.51 -1.22
C PRO A 41 10.34 -15.59 -0.70
N ASP A 42 10.22 -16.69 -1.45
CA ASP A 42 9.40 -17.86 -1.08
C ASP A 42 10.24 -19.14 -1.00
N PHE A 43 9.60 -20.30 -0.87
CA PHE A 43 10.29 -21.58 -0.76
C PHE A 43 9.55 -22.71 -1.47
N ASP A 44 10.29 -23.76 -1.82
CA ASP A 44 9.69 -25.02 -2.27
C ASP A 44 9.22 -25.83 -1.05
N PRO A 45 7.90 -26.05 -0.88
CA PRO A 45 7.38 -26.83 0.23
C PRO A 45 7.78 -28.31 0.16
N ASN A 46 8.18 -28.83 -1.01
CA ASN A 46 8.68 -30.20 -1.14
C ASN A 46 10.11 -30.35 -0.59
N ASN A 47 10.80 -29.23 -0.31
CA ASN A 47 12.10 -29.22 0.35
C ASN A 47 12.09 -28.26 1.57
N PRO A 48 11.56 -28.72 2.72
CA PRO A 48 11.29 -27.87 3.87
C PRO A 48 12.50 -27.60 4.77
N TYR A 49 13.72 -28.02 4.38
CA TYR A 49 14.92 -28.01 5.23
C TYR A 49 15.17 -26.66 5.95
N ASN A 50 14.77 -25.54 5.34
CA ASN A 50 14.91 -24.19 5.89
C ASN A 50 13.57 -23.44 6.06
N ALA A 51 12.42 -24.12 6.20
CA ALA A 51 11.10 -23.47 6.21
C ALA A 51 10.90 -22.37 7.27
N GLN A 52 11.68 -22.38 8.37
CA GLN A 52 11.62 -21.37 9.43
C GLN A 52 12.51 -20.14 9.19
N ASP A 53 13.20 -20.07 8.05
CA ASP A 53 14.00 -18.90 7.71
C ASP A 53 13.11 -17.66 7.58
N LYS A 54 13.59 -16.51 8.08
CA LYS A 54 12.83 -15.26 8.13
C LYS A 54 12.37 -14.82 6.73
N ASP A 55 13.11 -15.21 5.70
CA ASP A 55 12.79 -14.87 4.33
C ASP A 55 11.59 -15.62 3.75
N ARG A 56 11.12 -16.68 4.41
CA ARG A 56 10.03 -17.55 3.93
C ARG A 56 8.66 -17.23 4.55
N LEU A 57 8.56 -16.13 5.28
CA LEU A 57 7.29 -15.62 5.81
C LEU A 57 6.38 -15.16 4.67
N ASN A 58 5.10 -15.55 4.72
CA ASN A 58 4.09 -14.89 3.90
C ASN A 58 3.83 -13.47 4.45
N ARG A 59 4.52 -12.50 3.85
CA ARG A 59 4.45 -11.10 4.27
C ARG A 59 3.11 -10.46 3.94
N MET A 60 2.32 -11.02 3.02
CA MET A 60 0.99 -10.49 2.71
C MET A 60 -0.02 -10.71 3.82
N SER A 61 0.14 -11.75 4.63
CA SER A 61 -0.75 -12.04 5.76
C SER A 61 -0.17 -11.65 7.12
N ALA A 62 1.16 -11.73 7.27
CA ALA A 62 1.83 -11.54 8.57
C ALA A 62 2.79 -10.35 8.60
N GLY A 63 3.04 -9.69 7.47
CA GLY A 63 3.90 -8.51 7.41
C GLY A 63 3.19 -7.27 7.95
N LEU A 64 3.89 -6.47 8.74
CA LEU A 64 3.42 -5.18 9.24
C LEU A 64 4.29 -4.07 8.65
N TYR A 65 3.64 -3.06 8.09
CA TYR A 65 4.30 -1.85 7.59
C TYR A 65 3.33 -0.67 7.60
N GLU A 66 3.87 0.54 7.59
CA GLU A 66 3.08 1.76 7.45
C GLU A 66 2.62 1.96 6.00
N MET A 67 1.32 2.07 5.77
CA MET A 67 0.74 2.14 4.42
C MET A 67 1.01 3.47 3.69
N GLY A 68 1.41 4.51 4.43
CA GLY A 68 1.65 5.85 3.88
C GLY A 68 0.46 6.40 3.09
N SER A 69 0.74 7.08 1.97
CA SER A 69 -0.26 7.73 1.13
C SER A 69 -1.33 6.81 0.56
N THR A 70 -1.10 5.49 0.47
CA THR A 70 -2.13 4.53 0.02
C THR A 70 -3.35 4.51 0.95
N PHE A 71 -3.17 4.91 2.21
CA PHE A 71 -4.26 4.99 3.19
C PHE A 71 -5.17 6.20 2.99
N LYS A 72 -4.75 7.20 2.21
CA LYS A 72 -5.53 8.43 1.98
C LYS A 72 -6.92 8.16 1.38
N SER A 73 -7.10 7.06 0.65
CA SER A 73 -8.40 6.64 0.13
C SER A 73 -9.46 6.58 1.24
N PHE A 74 -9.10 6.05 2.42
CA PHE A 74 -10.01 5.96 3.56
C PHE A 74 -10.30 7.32 4.17
N THR A 75 -9.27 8.15 4.39
CA THR A 75 -9.47 9.49 4.97
C THR A 75 -10.31 10.39 4.05
N SER A 76 -10.12 10.29 2.73
CA SER A 76 -10.93 11.01 1.74
C SER A 76 -12.38 10.52 1.74
N ALA A 77 -12.60 9.20 1.81
CA ALA A 77 -13.93 8.63 1.94
C ALA A 77 -14.64 9.09 3.23
N MET A 78 -13.93 9.08 4.37
CA MET A 78 -14.46 9.57 5.65
C MET A 78 -14.81 11.07 5.59
N ALA A 79 -13.99 11.89 4.92
CA ALA A 79 -14.28 13.31 4.77
C ALA A 79 -15.59 13.56 4.01
N LEU A 80 -15.82 12.80 2.92
CA LEU A 80 -17.07 12.83 2.15
C LEU A 80 -18.25 12.30 2.97
N ASP A 81 -18.09 11.13 3.61
CA ASP A 81 -19.13 10.47 4.41
C ASP A 81 -19.59 11.33 5.60
N SER A 82 -18.66 12.06 6.22
CA SER A 82 -18.97 12.98 7.32
C SER A 82 -19.84 14.19 6.91
N GLY A 83 -20.04 14.43 5.61
CA GLY A 83 -20.72 15.61 5.07
C GLY A 83 -19.97 16.93 5.26
N LYS A 84 -18.76 16.91 5.85
CA LYS A 84 -17.94 18.10 6.11
C LYS A 84 -17.09 18.52 4.91
N ALA A 85 -16.92 17.63 3.94
CA ALA A 85 -16.21 17.91 2.70
C ALA A 85 -16.99 17.40 1.49
N THR A 86 -16.77 18.04 0.36
CA THR A 86 -17.25 17.61 -0.96
C THR A 86 -16.08 17.50 -1.92
N MET A 87 -16.32 17.00 -3.12
CA MET A 87 -15.30 16.94 -4.18
C MET A 87 -14.74 18.33 -4.56
N SER A 88 -15.50 19.40 -4.31
CA SER A 88 -15.07 20.79 -4.55
C SER A 88 -14.49 21.48 -3.33
N SER A 89 -14.45 20.83 -2.16
CA SER A 89 -13.81 21.38 -0.96
C SER A 89 -12.34 21.66 -1.21
N ARG A 90 -11.84 22.76 -0.63
CA ARG A 90 -10.48 23.25 -0.82
C ARG A 90 -9.68 23.15 0.47
N PHE A 91 -8.44 22.70 0.35
CA PHE A 91 -7.50 22.53 1.44
C PHE A 91 -6.23 23.31 1.12
N ASP A 92 -5.79 24.15 2.05
CA ASP A 92 -4.55 24.89 1.88
C ASP A 92 -3.34 24.01 2.20
N ALA A 93 -2.61 23.63 1.14
CA ALA A 93 -1.33 22.92 1.20
C ALA A 93 -0.19 23.80 0.68
N SER A 94 -0.31 25.12 0.84
CA SER A 94 0.74 26.07 0.44
C SER A 94 1.98 26.02 1.34
N HIS A 95 1.81 25.60 2.59
CA HIS A 95 2.86 25.54 3.59
C HIS A 95 2.70 24.28 4.47
N PRO A 96 3.79 23.79 5.09
CA PRO A 96 3.72 22.69 6.06
C PRO A 96 2.74 22.99 7.20
N ILE A 97 1.97 21.98 7.61
CA ILE A 97 1.05 22.09 8.74
C ILE A 97 1.82 21.82 10.02
N ARG A 98 1.73 22.73 11.00
CA ARG A 98 2.40 22.58 12.29
C ARG A 98 1.41 22.14 13.36
N VAL A 99 1.69 21.02 14.00
CA VAL A 99 0.88 20.45 15.10
C VAL A 99 1.79 20.28 16.31
N GLY A 100 1.60 21.12 17.33
CA GLY A 100 2.51 21.19 18.48
C GLY A 100 3.94 21.51 18.05
N HIS A 101 4.87 20.62 18.39
CA HIS A 101 6.29 20.76 18.03
C HIS A 101 6.66 20.13 16.67
N GLN A 102 5.73 19.42 16.02
CA GLN A 102 5.98 18.71 14.78
C GLN A 102 5.48 19.52 13.58
N ALA A 103 6.26 19.54 12.50
CA ALA A 103 5.86 20.06 11.20
C ALA A 103 5.61 18.90 10.24
N ILE A 104 4.43 18.87 9.63
CA ILE A 104 4.02 17.88 8.65
C ILE A 104 4.32 18.44 7.26
N HIS A 105 5.17 17.74 6.52
CA HIS A 105 5.66 18.15 5.21
C HIS A 105 5.12 17.22 4.12
N ASP A 106 4.79 17.79 2.96
CA ASP A 106 4.52 17.03 1.76
C ASP A 106 5.82 16.56 1.13
N PHE A 107 5.90 15.27 0.76
CA PHE A 107 7.05 14.73 0.03
C PHE A 107 7.24 15.46 -1.31
N HIS A 108 6.16 15.60 -2.09
CA HIS A 108 6.10 16.38 -3.34
C HIS A 108 5.07 17.50 -3.20
N GLY A 109 5.39 18.52 -2.39
CA GLY A 109 4.52 19.66 -2.13
C GLY A 109 4.11 20.41 -3.40
N LYS A 110 2.81 20.60 -3.60
CA LYS A 110 2.26 21.44 -4.68
C LYS A 110 2.33 22.93 -4.34
N ASN A 111 2.51 23.27 -3.07
CA ASN A 111 2.64 24.63 -2.54
C ASN A 111 1.49 25.55 -2.99
N ARG A 112 0.26 25.03 -2.97
CA ARG A 112 -0.96 25.77 -3.31
C ARG A 112 -2.19 25.15 -2.65
N VAL A 113 -3.33 25.82 -2.81
CA VAL A 113 -4.64 25.25 -2.46
C VAL A 113 -4.98 24.09 -3.40
N LEU A 114 -5.43 22.98 -2.82
CA LEU A 114 -5.82 21.74 -3.48
C LEU A 114 -7.30 21.45 -3.27
N SER A 115 -7.96 20.88 -4.28
CA SER A 115 -9.27 20.24 -4.12
C SER A 115 -9.11 18.85 -3.49
N LEU A 116 -10.19 18.28 -2.93
CA LEU A 116 -10.15 16.95 -2.30
C LEU A 116 -9.53 15.86 -3.20
N PRO A 117 -9.83 15.77 -4.52
CA PRO A 117 -9.19 14.77 -5.39
C PRO A 117 -7.70 14.99 -5.59
N GLU A 118 -7.21 16.23 -5.50
CA GLU A 118 -5.79 16.57 -5.64
C GLU A 118 -4.97 16.27 -4.37
N VAL A 119 -5.64 16.01 -3.24
CA VAL A 119 -4.98 15.63 -1.97
C VAL A 119 -4.44 14.19 -2.03
N PHE A 120 -5.02 13.34 -2.89
CA PHE A 120 -4.56 11.97 -3.12
C PHE A 120 -3.27 11.98 -3.96
#